data_AF-A0A353CRI4-F1
#
_entry.id   AF-A0A353CRI4-F1
#
_cell.length_a   1.000
_cell.length_b   1.000
_cell.length_c   1.000
_cell.angle_alpha   90.00
_cell.angle_beta   90.00
_cell.angle_gamma   90.00
#
_symmetry.space_group_name_H-M   'P 1'
#
loop_
_entity.id
_entity.type
_entity.pdbx_description
1 polymer ?
#
loop_
_entity_poly.entity_id
_entity_poly.type
_entity_poly.pdbx_seq_one_letter_code
_entity_poly.pdbx_strand_id
1 'polypeptide(L)'
;MEGRLDKTRKKIDALDRAMARLLDRRFALAAELAPLKKRIRDPRREARVLANVARLSRPAFRKAARAAYAEIIRQSRLLQGRR
;
A
#
# COMPACT_ATOMS: atom_id res chain seq x y z
N MET A 1 1.34 9.00 -32.96
CA MET A 1 0.80 9.08 -31.57
C MET A 1 1.15 7.86 -30.71
N GLU A 2 1.28 6.66 -31.29
CA GLU A 2 1.58 5.40 -30.58
C GLU A 2 2.86 5.45 -29.72
N GLY A 3 3.92 6.11 -30.19
CA GLY A 3 5.18 6.19 -29.46
C GLY A 3 5.12 6.94 -28.10
N ARG A 4 4.18 7.87 -27.90
CA ARG A 4 4.03 8.57 -26.60
C ARG A 4 3.23 7.75 -25.60
N LEU A 5 2.24 7.00 -26.09
CA LEU A 5 1.45 6.07 -25.29
C LEU A 5 2.33 4.94 -24.76
N ASP A 6 3.08 4.29 -25.66
CA ASP A 6 3.98 3.19 -25.30
C ASP A 6 5.05 3.61 -24.29
N LYS A 7 5.70 4.78 -24.51
CA LYS A 7 6.66 5.35 -23.55
C LYS A 7 6.03 5.61 -22.19
N THR A 8 4.79 6.07 -22.13
CA THR A 8 4.08 6.30 -20.86
C THR A 8 3.76 4.98 -20.16
N ARG A 9 3.30 3.97 -20.89
CA ARG A 9 3.02 2.63 -20.35
C ARG A 9 4.28 1.98 -19.77
N LYS A 10 5.40 2.02 -20.48
CA LYS A 10 6.68 1.50 -19.97
C LYS A 10 7.12 2.15 -18.65
N LYS A 11 6.84 3.45 -18.48
CA LYS A 11 7.10 4.15 -17.20
C LYS A 11 6.18 3.67 -16.08
N ILE A 12 4.91 3.41 -16.39
CA ILE A 12 3.95 2.82 -15.44
C ILE A 12 4.41 1.41 -15.05
N ASP A 13 4.75 0.55 -16.02
CA ASP A 13 5.20 -0.81 -15.75
C ASP A 13 6.44 -0.84 -14.83
N ALA A 14 7.39 0.07 -15.06
CA ALA A 14 8.57 0.20 -14.21
C ALA A 14 8.19 0.61 -12.77
N LEU A 15 7.25 1.55 -12.63
CA LEU A 15 6.72 1.95 -11.33
C LEU A 15 5.98 0.82 -10.63
N ASP A 16 5.16 0.06 -11.37
CA ASP A 16 4.39 -1.07 -10.83
C ASP A 16 5.31 -2.18 -10.31
N ARG A 17 6.41 -2.47 -11.03
CA ARG A 17 7.44 -3.41 -10.55
C ARG A 17 8.10 -2.92 -9.26
N ALA A 18 8.31 -1.62 -9.10
CA ALA A 18 8.84 -1.05 -7.87
C ALA A 18 7.81 -1.14 -6.72
N MET A 19 6.54 -0.82 -7.00
CA MET A 19 5.45 -0.92 -6.04
C MET A 19 5.26 -2.37 -5.57
N ALA A 20 5.31 -3.36 -6.47
CA ALA A 20 5.20 -4.77 -6.11
C ALA A 20 6.27 -5.20 -5.10
N ARG A 21 7.54 -4.81 -5.33
CA ARG A 21 8.65 -5.11 -4.40
C ARG A 21 8.49 -4.40 -3.04
N LEU A 22 7.98 -3.16 -3.04
CA LEU A 22 7.72 -2.44 -1.80
C LEU A 22 6.57 -3.06 -1.01
N LEU A 23 5.52 -3.50 -1.69
CA LEU A 23 4.38 -4.17 -1.08
C LEU A 23 4.78 -5.52 -0.47
N ASP A 24 5.57 -6.31 -1.18
CA ASP A 24 6.11 -7.58 -0.69
C ASP A 24 6.87 -7.39 0.63
N ARG A 25 7.86 -6.48 0.66
CA ARG A 25 8.59 -6.12 1.89
C ARG A 25 7.67 -5.64 3.00
N ARG A 26 6.67 -4.81 2.67
CA ARG A 26 5.70 -4.32 3.64
C ARG A 26 4.86 -5.44 4.24
N PHE A 27 4.48 -6.43 3.43
CA PHE A 27 3.71 -7.59 3.89
C PHE A 27 4.55 -8.55 4.71
N ALA A 28 5.83 -8.77 4.35
CA ALA A 28 6.76 -9.54 5.18
C ALA A 28 6.88 -8.95 6.59
N LEU A 29 7.12 -7.63 6.70
CA LEU A 29 7.13 -6.92 7.99
C LEU A 29 5.79 -7.03 8.72
N ALA A 30 4.67 -6.97 7.99
CA ALA A 30 3.36 -7.15 8.62
C ALA A 30 3.19 -8.56 9.19
N ALA A 31 3.68 -9.59 8.52
CA ALA A 31 3.63 -10.98 8.99
C ALA A 31 4.54 -11.20 10.21
N GLU A 32 5.72 -10.58 10.25
CA GLU A 32 6.63 -10.61 11.41
C GLU A 32 6.01 -9.96 12.66
N LEU A 33 5.13 -8.97 12.47
CA LEU A 33 4.41 -8.34 13.57
C LEU A 33 3.25 -9.19 14.12
N ALA A 34 2.80 -10.23 13.41
CA ALA A 34 1.68 -11.07 13.84
C ALA A 34 1.87 -11.67 15.25
N PRO A 35 3.00 -12.35 15.58
CA PRO A 35 3.22 -12.91 16.92
C PRO A 35 3.39 -11.85 18.01
N LEU A 36 3.78 -10.61 17.66
CA LEU A 36 4.03 -9.54 18.63
C LEU A 36 2.78 -8.77 19.02
N LYS A 37 1.67 -8.92 18.28
CA LYS A 37 0.46 -8.14 18.47
C LYS A 37 -0.60 -8.91 19.24
N LYS A 38 -1.11 -8.26 20.30
CA LYS A 38 -2.31 -8.74 21.02
C LYS A 38 -3.57 -8.75 20.13
N ARG A 39 -3.65 -7.87 19.12
CA ARG A 39 -4.77 -7.77 18.16
C ARG A 39 -4.26 -7.41 16.77
N ILE A 40 -4.78 -8.08 15.76
CA ILE A 40 -4.45 -7.83 14.34
C ILE A 40 -4.94 -6.44 13.88
N ARG A 41 -6.18 -6.07 14.27
CA ARG A 41 -6.77 -4.78 13.94
C ARG A 41 -6.35 -3.71 14.96
N ASP A 42 -5.74 -2.64 14.46
CA ASP A 42 -5.38 -1.44 15.24
C ASP A 42 -5.88 -0.19 14.52
N PRO A 43 -7.12 0.26 14.80
CA PRO A 43 -7.73 1.40 14.12
C PRO A 43 -6.93 2.70 14.26
N ARG A 44 -6.26 2.91 15.41
CA ARG A 44 -5.46 4.12 15.67
C ARG A 44 -4.20 4.12 14.80
N ARG A 45 -3.54 2.98 14.64
CA ARG A 45 -2.39 2.84 13.75
C ARG A 45 -2.80 2.94 12.28
N GLU A 46 -3.90 2.31 11.89
CA GLU A 46 -4.44 2.33 10.52
C GLU A 46 -4.82 3.76 10.10
N ALA A 47 -5.52 4.51 10.95
CA ALA A 47 -5.85 5.91 10.70
C ALA A 47 -4.60 6.78 10.47
N ARG A 48 -3.53 6.56 11.26
CA ARG A 48 -2.24 7.23 11.07
C ARG A 48 -1.59 6.91 9.73
N VAL A 49 -1.67 5.66 9.24
CA VAL A 49 -1.17 5.32 7.89
C VAL A 49 -1.92 6.12 6.83
N LEU A 50 -3.26 6.12 6.88
CA LEU A 50 -4.09 6.81 5.90
C LEU A 50 -3.87 8.32 5.91
N ALA A 51 -3.68 8.92 7.09
CA ALA A 51 -3.37 10.34 7.24
C ALA A 51 -2.01 10.68 6.61
N ASN A 52 -0.97 9.86 6.86
CA ASN A 52 0.35 10.07 6.27
C ASN A 52 0.32 10.02 4.75
N VAL A 53 -0.37 9.03 4.18
CA VAL A 53 -0.49 8.87 2.73
C VAL A 53 -1.25 10.04 2.11
N ALA A 54 -2.35 10.48 2.73
CA ALA A 54 -3.11 11.64 2.28
C ALA A 54 -2.26 12.92 2.30
N ARG A 55 -1.42 13.11 3.33
CA ARG A 55 -0.52 14.27 3.45
C ARG A 55 0.57 14.28 2.38
N LEU A 56 1.13 13.11 2.05
CA LEU A 56 2.19 12.97 1.05
C LEU A 56 1.67 12.98 -0.40
N SER A 57 0.37 12.79 -0.58
CA SER A 57 -0.25 12.78 -1.90
C SER A 57 -0.64 14.18 -2.37
N ARG A 58 -0.51 14.43 -3.68
CA ARG A 58 -1.06 15.63 -4.33
C ARG A 58 -2.56 15.75 -4.02
N PRO A 59 -3.11 16.96 -3.81
CA PRO A 59 -4.52 17.17 -3.47
C PRO A 59 -5.50 16.37 -4.34
N ALA A 60 -5.29 16.37 -5.66
CA ALA A 60 -6.12 15.65 -6.63
C ALA A 60 -6.12 14.12 -6.44
N PHE A 61 -5.09 13.54 -5.82
CA PHE A 61 -4.92 12.09 -5.68
C PHE A 61 -5.13 11.58 -4.26
N ARG A 62 -5.39 12.46 -3.29
CA ARG A 62 -5.51 12.06 -1.86
C ARG A 62 -6.58 11.00 -1.64
N LYS A 63 -7.75 11.14 -2.27
CA LYS A 63 -8.86 10.18 -2.14
C LYS A 63 -8.46 8.80 -2.71
N ALA A 64 -7.86 8.78 -3.90
CA ALA A 64 -7.38 7.55 -4.54
C ALA A 64 -6.27 6.88 -3.73
N ALA A 65 -5.29 7.65 -3.25
CA ALA A 65 -4.20 7.12 -2.44
C ALA A 65 -4.69 6.52 -1.11
N ARG A 66 -5.65 7.18 -0.43
CA ARG A 66 -6.29 6.64 0.77
C ARG A 66 -7.01 5.31 0.49
N ALA A 67 -7.76 5.23 -0.61
CA ALA A 67 -8.48 4.01 -0.98
C ALA A 67 -7.52 2.84 -1.25
N ALA A 68 -6.46 3.07 -2.02
CA ALA A 68 -5.43 2.06 -2.27
C ALA A 68 -4.76 1.59 -0.97
N TYR A 69 -4.40 2.50 -0.07
CA TYR A 69 -3.80 2.13 1.21
C TYR A 69 -4.77 1.45 2.18
N ALA A 70 -6.07 1.75 2.12
CA ALA A 70 -7.07 1.02 2.89
C ALA A 70 -7.10 -0.46 2.48
N GLU A 71 -7.00 -0.74 1.18
CA GLU A 71 -6.91 -2.11 0.67
C GLU A 71 -5.61 -2.79 1.08
N ILE A 72 -4.47 -2.12 0.96
CA ILE A 72 -3.17 -2.65 1.41
C ILE A 72 -3.21 -3.02 2.91
N ILE A 73 -3.82 -2.17 3.74
CA ILE A 73 -4.03 -2.46 5.17
C ILE A 73 -4.93 -3.68 5.34
N ARG A 74 -6.02 -3.79 4.58
CA ARG A 74 -6.92 -4.94 4.62
C ARG A 74 -6.17 -6.24 4.31
N GLN A 75 -5.39 -6.28 3.24
CA GLN A 75 -4.57 -7.45 2.87
C GLN A 75 -3.54 -7.80 3.96
N SER A 76 -2.93 -6.79 4.58
CA SER A 76 -1.97 -7.02 5.68
C SER A 76 -2.59 -7.76 6.86
N ARG A 77 -3.85 -7.42 7.21
CA ARG A 77 -4.58 -8.08 8.29
C ARG A 77 -4.92 -9.52 7.95
N LEU A 78 -5.32 -9.77 6.70
CA LEU A 78 -5.60 -11.13 6.22
C LEU A 78 -4.36 -12.01 6.30
N LEU A 79 -3.19 -11.49 5.88
CA LEU A 79 -1.93 -12.22 5.97
C LEU A 79 -1.49 -12.48 7.42
N GLN A 80 -1.78 -11.55 8.34
CA GLN A 80 -1.53 -11.74 9.78
C GLN A 80 -2.45 -12.81 10.40
N GLY A 81 -3.69 -12.95 9.91
CA GLY A 81 -4.68 -13.89 10.46
C GLY A 81 -4.69 -15.28 9.81
N ARG A 82 -3.88 -15.52 8.76
CA ARG A 82 -3.72 -16.83 8.10
C ARG A 82 -2.60 -17.69 8.71
N ARG A 83 -2.00 -17.25 9.83
CA ARG A 83 -0.98 -18.00 10.57
C ARG A 83 -1.57 -18.63 11.82
#